data_AF-A0A955JII8-F1
#
_entry.id   AF-A0A955JII8-F1
#
_cell.length_a   1.000
_cell.length_b   1.000
_cell.length_c   1.000
_cell.angle_alpha   90.00
_cell.angle_beta   90.00
_cell.angle_gamma   90.00
#
_symmetry.space_group_name_H-M   'P 1'
#
loop_
_entity.id
_entity.type
_entity.pdbx_description
1 polymer ?
#
loop_
_entity_poly.entity_id
_entity_poly.type
_entity_poly.pdbx_seq_one_letter_code
_entity_poly.pdbx_strand_id
1 'polypeptide(L)' 'GTHLLEGSCQQMAFLKKLCLKNAIRLVGCGGITDATAATRQQKAGADEGQMATVPYFRGDKAVQQIIQEQYA' A
#
# COMPACT_ATOMS: atom_id res chain seq x y z
N GLY A 1 17.57 0.67 -20.43
CA GLY A 1 16.71 -0.08 -19.49
C GLY A 1 15.50 0.72 -19.03
N THR A 2 14.83 1.44 -19.93
CA THR A 2 13.67 2.32 -19.65
C THR A 2 12.33 1.64 -19.97
N HIS A 3 12.31 0.64 -20.85
CA HIS A 3 11.08 -0.05 -21.26
C HIS A 3 10.40 -0.89 -20.15
N LEU A 4 11.16 -1.40 -19.17
CA LEU A 4 10.60 -2.14 -18.03
C LEU A 4 9.84 -1.21 -17.06
N LEU A 5 10.20 0.07 -17.00
CA LEU A 5 9.54 1.05 -16.14
C LEU A 5 8.29 1.64 -16.81
N GLU A 6 8.29 1.82 -18.12
CA GLU A 6 7.10 2.30 -18.84
C GLU A 6 5.97 1.25 -18.85
N GLY A 7 6.30 -0.03 -19.11
CA GLY A 7 5.31 -1.10 -19.09
C GLY A 7 4.67 -1.31 -17.71
N SER A 8 5.46 -1.22 -16.63
CA SER A 8 4.95 -1.37 -15.26
C SER A 8 4.11 -0.19 -14.79
N CYS A 9 4.47 1.05 -15.17
CA CYS A 9 3.64 2.23 -14.92
C CYS A 9 2.28 2.15 -15.63
N GLN A 10 2.25 1.65 -16.87
CA GLN A 10 1.00 1.44 -17.62
C GLN A 10 0.13 0.32 -17.02
N GLN A 11 0.73 -0.77 -16.54
CA GLN A 11 0.02 -1.86 -15.87
C GLN A 11 -0.67 -1.41 -14.58
N MET A 12 -0.01 -0.57 -13.77
CA MET A 12 -0.63 -0.01 -12.57
C MET A 12 -1.75 0.98 -12.88
N ALA A 13 -1.60 1.80 -13.92
CA ALA A 13 -2.67 2.70 -14.36
C ALA A 13 -3.91 1.91 -14.84
N PHE A 14 -3.70 0.80 -15.57
CA PHE A 14 -4.78 -0.09 -16.00
C PHE A 14 -5.48 -0.77 -14.83
N LEU A 15 -4.72 -1.34 -13.89
CA LEU A 15 -5.27 -1.98 -12.70
C LEU A 15 -6.09 -0.98 -11.87
N LYS A 16 -5.57 0.23 -11.67
CA LYS A 16 -6.28 1.32 -10.98
C LYS A 16 -7.59 1.69 -11.68
N LYS A 17 -7.59 1.79 -13.01
CA LYS A 17 -8.80 2.07 -13.80
C LYS A 17 -9.83 0.94 -13.70
N LEU A 18 -9.38 -0.32 -13.63
CA LEU A 18 -10.25 -1.48 -13.49
C LEU A 18 -10.88 -1.55 -12.09
N CYS A 19 -10.11 -1.21 -11.05
CA CYS A 19 -10.61 -1.16 -9.68
C CYS A 19 -11.63 -0.05 -9.46
N LEU A 20 -11.37 1.15 -9.99
CA LEU A 20 -12.31 2.28 -9.92
C LEU A 20 -13.65 1.98 -10.59
N LYS A 21 -13.66 1.26 -11.72
CA LYS A 21 -14.90 0.94 -12.45
C LYS A 21 -15.77 -0.12 -11.77
N ASN A 22 -15.17 -1.03 -11.02
CA ASN A 22 -15.86 -2.19 -10.45
C ASN A 22 -16.03 -2.11 -8.93
N ALA A 23 -15.73 -0.96 -8.32
CA ALA A 23 -15.69 -0.80 -6.86
C ALA A 23 -14.86 -1.89 -6.16
N ILE A 24 -13.77 -2.34 -6.82
CA ILE A 24 -12.87 -3.34 -6.25
C ILE A 24 -11.95 -2.62 -5.27
N ARG A 25 -11.98 -3.08 -4.02
CA ARG A 25 -11.07 -2.60 -2.98
C ARG A 25 -9.68 -3.22 -3.18
N LEU A 26 -8.65 -2.39 -3.21
CA LEU A 26 -7.26 -2.78 -3.33
C LEU A 26 -6.61 -2.88 -1.95
N VAL A 27 -5.99 -4.02 -1.65
CA VAL A 27 -5.21 -4.21 -0.43
C VAL A 27 -3.72 -4.15 -0.77
N GLY A 28 -3.04 -3.14 -0.27
CA GLY A 28 -1.59 -3.02 -0.37
C GLY A 28 -0.91 -3.98 0.60
N CYS A 29 -0.04 -4.84 0.12
CA CYS A 29 0.69 -5.81 0.94
C CYS A 29 2.20 -5.71 0.67
N GLY A 30 3.00 -5.83 1.73
CA GLY A 30 4.46 -5.78 1.67
C GLY A 30 5.06 -4.39 1.89
N GLY A 31 6.14 -4.34 2.66
CA GLY A 31 6.95 -3.13 2.87
C GLY A 31 6.31 -2.03 3.73
N ILE A 32 5.18 -2.29 4.40
CA ILE A 32 4.54 -1.35 5.32
C ILE A 32 5.20 -1.50 6.70
N THR A 33 6.27 -0.76 6.93
CA THR A 33 7.05 -0.79 8.20
C THR A 33 6.90 0.48 9.04
N ASP A 34 6.34 1.53 8.47
CA ASP A 34 6.13 2.85 9.07
C ASP A 34 4.95 3.58 8.39
N ALA A 35 4.52 4.70 8.97
CA ALA A 35 3.40 5.49 8.46
C ALA A 35 3.65 6.09 7.07
N THR A 36 4.90 6.39 6.74
CA THR A 36 5.26 6.91 5.41
C THR A 36 5.05 5.83 4.36
N ALA A 37 5.44 4.59 4.63
CA ALA A 37 5.23 3.45 3.77
C ALA A 37 3.73 3.14 3.59
N ALA A 38 2.94 3.21 4.65
CA ALA A 38 1.48 3.04 4.58
C ALA A 38 0.83 4.13 3.70
N THR A 39 1.26 5.39 3.87
CA THR A 39 0.81 6.51 3.03
C THR A 39 1.19 6.33 1.56
N ARG A 40 2.37 5.79 1.26
CA ARG A 40 2.77 5.48 -0.13
C ARG A 40 1.84 4.45 -0.77
N GLN A 41 1.45 3.39 -0.05
CA GLN A 41 0.50 2.39 -0.56
C GLN A 41 -0.86 3.02 -0.85
N GLN A 42 -1.36 3.86 0.06
CA GLN A 42 -2.61 4.60 -0.15
C GLN A 42 -2.55 5.50 -1.39
N LYS A 43 -1.45 6.25 -1.56
CA LYS A 43 -1.23 7.11 -2.75
C LYS A 43 -1.12 6.30 -4.05
N ALA A 44 -0.57 5.08 -3.98
CA ALA A 44 -0.54 4.16 -5.11
C ALA A 44 -1.95 3.67 -5.50
N GLY A 45 -2.92 3.74 -4.59
CA GLY A 45 -4.33 3.41 -4.81
C GLY A 45 -4.84 2.26 -3.96
N ALA A 46 -4.10 1.83 -2.93
CA ALA A 46 -4.62 0.87 -1.96
C ALA A 46 -5.69 1.51 -1.06
N ASP A 47 -6.80 0.80 -0.88
CA ASP A 47 -7.88 1.15 0.06
C ASP A 47 -7.56 0.66 1.48
N GLU A 48 -6.79 -0.42 1.61
CA GLU A 48 -6.34 -0.99 2.88
C GLU A 48 -4.85 -1.38 2.82
N GLY A 49 -4.19 -1.46 3.97
CA GLY A 49 -2.80 -1.91 4.10
C GLY A 49 -2.68 -3.13 4.99
N GLN A 50 -1.96 -4.16 4.53
CA GLN A 50 -1.68 -5.37 5.31
C GLN A 50 -0.24 -5.35 5.87
N MET A 51 -0.12 -5.45 7.19
CA MET A 51 1.16 -5.52 7.90
C MET A 51 1.37 -6.91 8.51
N ALA A 52 2.10 -7.79 7.80
CA ALA A 52 2.39 -9.14 8.31
C ALA A 52 3.64 -9.18 9.22
N THR A 53 4.69 -8.43 8.87
CA THR A 53 5.99 -8.51 9.56
C THR A 53 6.08 -7.62 10.79
N VAL A 54 5.37 -6.48 10.80
CA VAL A 54 5.37 -5.55 11.95
C VAL A 54 4.90 -6.24 13.25
N PRO A 55 3.71 -6.89 13.31
CA PRO A 55 3.29 -7.54 14.55
C PRO A 55 4.24 -8.66 14.96
N TYR A 56 4.79 -9.41 14.01
CA TYR A 56 5.73 -10.50 14.30
C TYR A 56 7.05 -10.03 14.93
N PHE A 57 7.65 -8.95 14.42
CA PHE A 57 8.96 -8.47 14.89
C PHE A 57 8.89 -7.35 15.94
N ARG A 58 7.82 -6.55 15.95
CA ARG A 58 7.70 -5.33 16.78
C ARG A 58 6.47 -5.33 17.69
N GLY A 59 5.60 -6.33 17.56
CA GLY A 59 4.37 -6.47 18.34
C GLY A 59 3.23 -5.53 17.90
N ASP A 60 2.04 -5.79 18.42
CA ASP A 60 0.81 -5.09 18.01
C ASP A 60 0.81 -3.59 18.35
N LYS A 61 1.54 -3.18 19.40
CA LYS A 61 1.69 -1.76 19.73
C LYS A 61 2.36 -0.98 18.61
N ALA A 62 3.30 -1.59 17.88
CA ALA A 62 3.94 -0.95 16.73
C ALA A 62 2.96 -0.79 15.56
N VAL A 63 2.04 -1.74 15.37
CA VAL A 63 0.96 -1.63 14.38
C VAL A 63 0.06 -0.43 14.71
N GLN A 64 -0.38 -0.31 15.96
CA GLN A 64 -1.22 0.80 16.42
C GLN A 64 -0.52 2.16 16.29
N GLN A 65 0.76 2.23 16.62
CA GLN A 65 1.55 3.44 16.43
C GLN A 65 1.61 3.88 14.96
N ILE A 66 1.88 2.95 14.04
CA ILE A 66 1.92 3.23 12.59
C ILE A 66 0.57 3.76 12.11
N ILE A 67 -0.54 3.16 12.57
CA ILE A 67 -1.89 3.62 12.24
C ILE A 67 -2.09 5.05 12.75
N GLN A 68 -1.78 5.33 14.02
CA GLN A 68 -1.93 6.66 14.59
C GLN A 68 -1.10 7.71 13.82
N GLU A 69 0.15 7.40 13.50
CA GLU A 69 1.04 8.29 12.75
C GLU A 69 0.60 8.53 11.30
N GLN A 70 -0.10 7.57 10.66
CA GLN A 70 -0.60 7.73 9.29
C GLN A 70 -1.78 8.73 9.21
N TYR A 71 -2.58 8.82 10.26
CA TYR A 71 -3.81 9.62 10.30
C TYR A 71 -3.73 10.86 11.22
N ALA A 72 -2.55 11.15 11.79
CA ALA A 72 -2.25 12.39 12.51
C ALA A 72 -1.98 13.55 11.56
#